data_AF-A0A1G9FF23-F1
#
_entry.id   AF-A0A1G9FF23-F1
#
_cell.length_a   1.000
_cell.length_b   1.000
_cell.length_c   1.000
_cell.angle_alpha   90.00
_cell.angle_beta   90.00
_cell.angle_gamma   90.00
#
_symmetry.space_group_name_H-M   'P 1'
#
loop_
_entity.id
_entity.type
_entity.pdbx_description
1 polymer ?
#
loop_
_entity_poly.entity_id
_entity_poly.type
_entity_poly.pdbx_seq_one_letter_code
_entity_poly.pdbx_strand_id
1 'polypeptide(L)'
;MEDIGLLAPRFVIIHYFIKWFIKKFGLAFYCLVIVLPLLVIALYTLRQSAKGKEWDRVLMIVIFMLIALGGLIGLGFDIHNGYSMVP
;
A
#
# COMPACT_ATOMS: atom_id res chain seq x y z
N MET A 1 10.74 27.55 11.62
CA MET A 1 9.64 26.64 11.25
C MET A 1 10.29 25.50 10.51
N GLU A 2 10.25 24.31 11.10
CA GLU A 2 11.06 23.15 10.76
C GLU A 2 10.87 22.64 9.32
N ASP A 3 11.99 22.33 8.67
CA ASP A 3 12.14 21.66 7.38
C ASP A 3 11.71 20.17 7.46
N ILE A 4 10.44 19.91 7.75
CA ILE A 4 9.86 18.56 7.80
C ILE A 4 9.61 18.00 6.37
N GLY A 5 9.73 18.84 5.33
CA GLY A 5 9.45 18.47 3.94
C GLY A 5 10.55 17.69 3.19
N LEU A 6 11.73 17.50 3.80
CA LEU A 6 12.92 16.93 3.13
C LEU A 6 13.22 15.47 3.49
N LEU A 7 12.55 14.91 4.51
CA LEU A 7 12.78 13.55 5.00
C LEU A 7 11.77 12.51 4.50
N ALA A 8 10.71 12.92 3.80
CA ALA A 8 9.81 11.96 3.15
C ALA A 8 10.47 11.49 1.85
N PRO A 9 10.82 10.20 1.69
CA PRO A 9 11.25 9.68 0.40
C PRO A 9 10.15 9.98 -0.61
N ARG A 10 10.45 10.90 -1.53
CA ARG A 10 9.53 11.37 -2.56
C ARG A 10 9.34 10.24 -3.56
N PHE A 11 8.43 9.31 -3.26
CA PHE A 11 7.94 8.27 -4.18
C PHE A 11 7.05 8.87 -5.28
N VAL A 12 7.47 10.01 -5.83
CA VAL A 12 6.74 10.81 -6.81
C VAL A 12 6.44 9.98 -8.05
N ILE A 13 7.36 9.11 -8.46
CA ILE A 13 7.19 8.19 -9.58
C ILE A 13 6.04 7.20 -9.32
N ILE A 14 5.98 6.62 -8.12
CA ILE A 14 4.93 5.66 -7.75
C ILE A 14 3.58 6.37 -7.71
N HIS A 15 3.52 7.59 -7.15
CA HIS A 15 2.30 8.39 -7.13
C HIS A 15 1.80 8.71 -8.55
N TYR A 16 2.68 9.17 -9.45
CA TYR A 16 2.31 9.45 -10.83
C TYR A 16 1.87 8.20 -11.59
N PHE A 17 2.52 7.06 -11.37
CA PHE A 17 2.13 5.79 -11.96
C PHE A 17 0.74 5.35 -11.48
N ILE A 18 0.48 5.41 -10.17
CA ILE A 18 -0.82 5.04 -9.60
C ILE A 18 -1.91 6.01 -10.08
N LYS A 19 -1.63 7.31 -10.11
CA LYS A 19 -2.54 8.33 -10.66
C LYS A 19 -2.87 8.07 -12.13
N TRP A 20 -1.86 7.77 -12.94
CA TRP A 20 -2.06 7.39 -14.34
C TRP A 20 -2.88 6.11 -14.47
N PHE A 21 -2.56 5.08 -13.67
CA PHE A 21 -3.23 3.78 -13.70
C PHE A 21 -4.71 3.90 -13.30
N ILE A 22 -5.01 4.56 -12.19
CA ILE A 22 -6.38 4.80 -11.73
C ILE A 22 -7.16 5.61 -12.76
N LYS A 23 -6.54 6.63 -13.38
CA LYS A 23 -7.20 7.41 -14.44
C LYS A 23 -7.49 6.58 -15.70
N LYS A 24 -6.64 5.60 -16.01
CA LYS A 24 -6.75 4.77 -17.22
C LYS A 24 -7.71 3.59 -17.05
N PHE A 25 -7.66 2.91 -15.90
CA PHE A 25 -8.34 1.63 -15.66
C PHE A 25 -9.40 1.69 -14.54
N GLY A 26 -9.41 2.74 -13.73
CA GLY A 26 -10.32 2.92 -12.60
C GLY A 26 -9.78 2.38 -11.27
N LEU A 27 -10.41 2.82 -10.18
CA LEU A 27 -10.01 2.46 -8.81
C LEU A 27 -10.21 0.97 -8.50
N ALA A 28 -11.28 0.36 -9.01
CA ALA A 28 -11.56 -1.06 -8.81
C ALA A 28 -10.45 -1.95 -9.41
N PHE A 29 -9.98 -1.62 -10.61
CA PHE A 29 -8.86 -2.32 -11.25
C PHE A 29 -7.55 -2.10 -10.50
N TYR A 30 -7.32 -0.90 -9.95
CA TYR A 30 -6.16 -0.66 -9.08
C TYR A 30 -6.17 -1.58 -7.86
N CYS A 31 -7.31 -1.70 -7.16
CA CYS A 31 -7.43 -2.62 -6.03
C CYS A 31 -7.19 -4.09 -6.44
N LEU A 32 -7.73 -4.51 -7.59
CA LEU A 32 -7.57 -5.88 -8.06
C LEU A 32 -6.14 -6.22 -8.53
N VAL A 33 -5.46 -5.28 -9.19
CA VAL A 33 -4.15 -5.55 -9.81
C VAL A 33 -2.99 -5.27 -8.87
N ILE A 34 -3.13 -4.31 -7.95
CA ILE A 34 -2.03 -3.90 -7.06
C ILE A 34 -2.24 -4.39 -5.63
N VAL A 35 -3.43 -4.16 -5.06
CA VAL A 35 -3.70 -4.48 -3.65
C VAL A 35 -3.90 -5.99 -3.45
N LEU A 36 -4.66 -6.63 -4.34
CA LEU A 36 -5.01 -8.05 -4.20
C LEU A 36 -3.80 -9.00 -4.26
N PRO A 37 -2.82 -8.86 -5.18
CA PRO A 37 -1.66 -9.76 -5.19
C PRO A 37 -0.82 -9.63 -3.92
N LEU A 38 -0.68 -8.42 -3.38
CA LEU A 38 0.02 -8.19 -2.12
C LEU A 38 -0.69 -8.88 -0.95
N LEU A 39 -2.02 -8.80 -0.91
CA LEU A 39 -2.83 -9.53 0.07
C LEU A 39 -2.62 -11.04 -0.06
N VAL A 40 -2.62 -11.59 -1.28
CA VAL A 40 -2.42 -13.04 -1.51
C VAL A 40 -1.04 -13.50 -1.03
N ILE A 41 0.02 -12.75 -1.35
CA ILE A 41 1.39 -13.07 -0.91
C ILE A 41 1.50 -13.00 0.62
N ALA A 42 0.90 -11.98 1.23
CA ALA A 42 0.94 -11.80 2.66
C ALA A 42 0.15 -12.92 3.39
N LEU A 43 -1.01 -13.32 2.88
CA LEU A 43 -1.79 -14.45 3.40
C LEU A 43 -1.05 -15.79 3.24
N TYR A 44 -0.40 -16.01 2.10
CA TYR A 44 0.43 -17.20 1.89
C TYR A 44 1.57 -17.28 2.92
N THR A 45 2.28 -16.17 3.10
CA THR A 45 3.39 -16.07 4.07
C THR A 45 2.89 -16.25 5.50
N LEU A 46 1.75 -15.63 5.84
CA LEU A 46 1.11 -15.77 7.15
C LEU A 46 0.75 -17.24 7.44
N ARG A 47 0.16 -17.93 6.45
CA ARG A 47 -0.19 -19.35 6.56
C ARG A 47 1.04 -20.22 6.80
N GLN A 48 2.15 -19.93 6.10
CA GLN A 48 3.39 -20.68 6.27
C GLN A 48 3.99 -20.46 7.67
N SER A 49 4.04 -19.22 8.14
CA SER A 49 4.55 -18.88 9.49
C SER A 49 3.67 -19.43 10.61
N ALA A 50 2.34 -19.43 10.43
CA ALA A 50 1.39 -19.98 11.38
C ALA A 50 1.55 -21.51 11.52
N LYS A 51 1.81 -22.22 10.41
CA LYS A 51 2.12 -23.66 10.44
C LYS A 51 3.40 -23.96 11.21
N GLY A 52 4.40 -23.08 11.12
CA GLY A 52 5.65 -23.17 11.87
C GLY A 52 5.53 -22.81 13.36
N LYS A 53 4.35 -22.36 13.84
CA LYS A 53 4.14 -21.83 15.20
C LYS A 53 5.07 -20.65 15.54
N GLU A 54 5.57 -19.94 14.53
CA GLU A 54 6.40 -18.74 14.69
C GLU A 54 5.49 -17.52 14.93
N TRP A 55 4.88 -17.41 16.12
CA TRP A 55 3.86 -16.39 16.42
C TRP A 55 4.38 -14.95 16.34
N ASP A 56 5.64 -14.71 16.69
CA ASP A 56 6.27 -13.38 16.57
C ASP A 56 6.34 -12.94 15.10
N ARG A 57 6.68 -13.88 14.21
CA ARG A 57 6.73 -13.63 12.77
C ARG A 57 5.34 -13.42 12.19
N VAL A 58 4.35 -14.18 12.64
CA VAL A 58 2.94 -14.00 12.26
C VAL A 58 2.48 -12.58 12.63
N LEU A 59 2.77 -12.13 13.84
CA LEU A 59 2.39 -10.79 14.31
C LEU A 59 3.06 -9.68 13.49
N MET A 60 4.35 -9.83 13.19
CA MET A 60 5.08 -8.89 12.33
C MET A 60 4.48 -8.82 10.92
N ILE A 61 4.12 -9.95 10.31
CA ILE A 61 3.48 -10.01 9.00
C ILE A 61 2.11 -9.30 9.02
N VAL A 62 1.31 -9.51 10.07
CA VAL A 62 -0.01 -8.86 10.19
C VAL A 62 0.13 -7.35 10.30
N ILE A 63 1.03 -6.85 11.16
CA ILE A 63 1.28 -5.41 11.30
C ILE A 63 1.75 -4.81 9.97
N PHE A 64 2.70 -5.46 9.31
CA PHE A 64 3.19 -5.02 8.01
C PHE A 64 2.07 -5.01 6.95
N MET A 65 1.22 -6.03 6.95
CA MET A 65 0.07 -6.13 6.03
C MET A 65 -0.93 -4.99 6.26
N LEU A 66 -1.24 -4.64 7.51
CA LEU A 66 -2.15 -3.54 7.84
C LEU A 66 -1.59 -2.19 7.35
N ILE A 67 -0.30 -1.93 7.58
CA ILE A 67 0.36 -0.70 7.15
C ILE A 67 0.41 -0.63 5.62
N ALA A 68 0.84 -1.70 4.96
CA ALA A 68 1.00 -1.73 3.51
C ALA A 68 -0.34 -1.63 2.78
N LEU A 69 -1.31 -2.49 3.12
CA LEU A 69 -2.62 -2.48 2.47
C LEU A 69 -3.39 -1.20 2.80
N GLY A 70 -3.36 -0.74 4.06
CA GLY A 70 -3.97 0.52 4.47
C GLY A 70 -3.38 1.71 3.71
N GLY A 71 -2.05 1.77 3.59
CA GLY A 71 -1.36 2.81 2.84
C GLY A 71 -1.69 2.78 1.34
N LEU A 72 -1.68 1.61 0.71
CA LEU A 72 -2.00 1.46 -0.72
C LEU A 72 -3.47 1.76 -1.02
N ILE A 73 -4.40 1.27 -0.21
CA ILE A 73 -5.83 1.55 -0.38
C ILE A 73 -6.07 3.04 -0.15
N GLY A 74 -5.57 3.59 0.96
CA GLY A 74 -5.70 5.01 1.30
C GLY A 74 -5.16 5.92 0.19
N LEU A 75 -3.95 5.64 -0.31
CA LEU A 75 -3.35 6.39 -1.41
C LEU A 75 -4.17 6.28 -2.70
N GLY A 76 -4.72 5.11 -3.00
CA GLY A 76 -5.60 4.93 -4.16
C GLY A 76 -6.88 5.78 -4.06
N PHE A 77 -7.51 5.81 -2.88
CA PHE A 77 -8.69 6.65 -2.62
C PHE A 77 -8.37 8.14 -2.66
N ASP A 78 -7.25 8.55 -2.06
CA ASP A 78 -6.81 9.95 -2.03
C ASP A 78 -6.63 10.50 -3.45
N ILE A 79 -5.92 9.74 -4.30
CA ILE A 79 -5.72 10.05 -5.71
C ILE A 79 -7.04 10.04 -6.50
N HIS A 80 -7.92 9.09 -6.23
CA HIS A 80 -9.22 8.99 -6.92
C HIS A 80 -10.13 10.18 -6.61
N ASN A 81 -10.15 10.62 -5.35
CA ASN A 81 -10.97 11.74 -4.89
C ASN A 81 -10.38 13.11 -5.26
N GLY A 82 -9.24 13.15 -5.96
CA GLY A 82 -8.64 14.38 -6.45
C GLY A 82 -7.89 15.18 -5.38
N TYR A 83 -7.65 14.61 -4.20
CA TYR A 83 -6.70 15.18 -3.25
C TYR A 83 -5.32 15.17 -3.89
N SER A 84 -4.89 16.35 -4.34
CA SER A 84 -3.52 16.57 -4.73
C SER A 84 -2.75 16.85 -3.46
N MET A 85 -1.70 16.06 -3.17
CA MET A 85 -0.75 16.42 -2.12
C MET A 85 -0.32 17.86 -2.39
N VAL A 86 -0.72 18.77 -1.49
CA VAL A 86 -0.32 20.17 -1.54
C VAL A 86 1.22 20.16 -1.47
N PRO A 87 1.91 20.83 -2.42
CA PRO A 87 3.37 20.79 -2.52
C PRO A 87 4.09 21.28 -1.26
#